data_AF-A0A0C2G963-F1
#
_entry.id   AF-A0A0C2G963-F1
#
_cell.length_a   1.000
_cell.length_b   1.000
_cell.length_c   1.000
_cell.angle_alpha   90.00
_cell.angle_beta   90.00
_cell.angle_gamma   90.00
#
_symmetry.space_group_name_H-M   'P 1'
#
loop_
_entity.id
_entity.type
_entity.pdbx_description
1 polymer ?
#
loop_
_entity_poly.entity_id
_entity_poly.type
_entity_poly.pdbx_seq_one_letter_code
_entity_poly.pdbx_strand_id
1 'polypeptide(L)'
;MQLGVGMTMPGLDKGLKGMCAEELRKLQVPYRLSRKAKSKVWKNIPNDEHWLTFNLEMLSVEPYSHSRQFKFLDVDGKGKLTEAGLLKWLDQMKEYGKTWKNEDIDNVLAVKYYIK
;
A
#
# COMPACT_ATOMS: atom_id res chain seq x y z
N MET A 1 -2.20 3.35 6.20
CA MET A 1 -2.14 3.03 4.76
C MET A 1 -1.88 4.32 3.98
N GLN A 2 -0.94 4.31 3.05
CA GLN A 2 -0.64 5.48 2.22
C GLN A 2 -1.37 5.36 0.87
N LEU A 3 -2.07 6.43 0.48
CA LEU A 3 -2.74 6.53 -0.83
C LEU A 3 -1.75 6.93 -1.93
N GLY A 4 -2.02 6.55 -3.17
CA GLY A 4 -1.22 6.90 -4.34
C GLY A 4 0.05 6.07 -4.56
N VAL A 5 0.47 5.28 -3.57
CA VAL A 5 1.62 4.34 -3.68
C VAL A 5 1.17 2.90 -3.98
N GLY A 6 -0.14 2.70 -4.19
CA GLY A 6 -0.75 1.44 -4.57
C GLY A 6 -0.79 0.37 -3.48
N MET A 7 -0.79 0.76 -2.19
CA MET A 7 -0.99 -0.16 -1.04
C MET A 7 -2.40 -0.78 -1.01
N THR A 8 -3.30 -0.29 -1.84
CA THR A 8 -4.67 -0.79 -1.98
C THR A 8 -5.04 -1.00 -3.44
N MET A 9 -6.22 -1.55 -3.68
CA MET A 9 -6.77 -1.74 -5.02
C MET A 9 -6.90 -0.40 -5.76
N PRO A 10 -6.61 -0.34 -7.07
CA PRO A 10 -6.59 0.92 -7.82
C PRO A 10 -7.90 1.73 -7.75
N GLY A 11 -9.05 1.06 -7.75
CA GLY A 11 -10.35 1.72 -7.66
C GLY A 11 -10.63 2.30 -6.28
N LEU A 12 -10.17 1.62 -5.22
CA LEU A 12 -10.29 2.11 -3.86
C LEU A 12 -9.35 3.30 -3.64
N ASP A 13 -8.10 3.23 -4.13
CA ASP A 13 -7.15 4.33 -4.08
C ASP A 13 -7.67 5.59 -4.79
N LYS A 14 -8.38 5.42 -5.91
CA LYS A 14 -9.05 6.52 -6.61
C LYS A 14 -10.24 7.08 -5.83
N GLY A 15 -11.10 6.22 -5.29
CA GLY A 15 -12.32 6.65 -4.60
C GLY A 15 -12.10 7.27 -3.22
N LEU A 16 -10.96 6.97 -2.57
CA LEU A 16 -10.56 7.57 -1.30
C LEU A 16 -9.94 8.97 -1.46
N LYS A 17 -9.55 9.37 -2.67
CA LYS A 17 -9.00 10.71 -2.90
C LYS A 17 -10.06 11.77 -2.61
N GLY A 18 -9.64 12.81 -1.89
CA GLY A 18 -10.54 13.91 -1.51
C GLY A 18 -11.62 13.52 -0.51
N MET A 19 -11.45 12.42 0.24
CA MET A 19 -12.25 12.22 1.45
C MET A 19 -11.72 13.09 2.59
N CYS A 20 -12.63 13.59 3.41
CA CYS A 20 -12.30 14.29 4.66
C CYS A 20 -12.34 13.33 5.85
N ALA A 21 -11.72 13.74 6.96
CA ALA A 21 -11.89 13.03 8.23
C ALA A 21 -13.38 13.01 8.62
N GLU A 22 -13.80 11.90 9.24
CA GLU A 22 -15.16 11.56 9.68
C GLU A 22 -16.17 11.38 8.54
N GLU A 23 -15.74 11.41 7.28
CA GLU A 23 -16.63 11.18 6.15
C GLU A 23 -16.98 9.69 5.98
N LEU A 24 -18.28 9.42 5.79
CA LEU A 24 -18.80 8.13 5.36
C LEU A 24 -18.99 8.13 3.85
N ARG A 25 -18.39 7.16 3.15
CA ARG A 25 -18.50 7.04 1.69
C ARG A 25 -18.79 5.62 1.26
N LYS A 26 -19.82 5.48 0.42
CA LYS A 26 -20.09 4.23 -0.29
C LYS A 26 -19.37 4.24 -1.63
N LEU A 27 -18.37 3.38 -1.79
CA LEU A 27 -17.60 3.25 -3.02
C LEU A 27 -18.00 1.98 -3.77
N GLN A 28 -18.21 2.14 -5.07
CA GLN A 28 -18.44 1.04 -5.99
C GLN A 28 -17.23 0.92 -6.93
N VAL A 29 -16.47 -0.17 -6.76
CA VAL A 29 -15.25 -0.42 -7.52
C VAL A 29 -15.56 -1.47 -8.59
N PRO A 30 -15.48 -1.13 -9.89
CA PRO A 30 -15.69 -2.10 -10.96
C PRO A 30 -14.53 -3.09 -11.01
N TYR A 31 -14.79 -4.31 -11.52
CA TYR A 31 -13.80 -5.39 -11.63
C TYR A 31 -12.46 -4.93 -12.23
N ARG A 32 -12.50 -4.17 -13.33
CA ARG A 32 -11.32 -3.62 -14.02
C ARG A 32 -10.43 -2.72 -13.15
N LEU A 33 -10.95 -2.17 -12.06
CA LEU A 33 -10.23 -1.35 -11.09
C LEU A 33 -9.98 -2.06 -9.75
N SER A 34 -10.37 -3.33 -9.62
CA SER A 34 -10.14 -4.11 -8.39
C SER A 34 -8.70 -4.65 -8.34
N ARG A 35 -8.34 -5.56 -9.25
CA ARG A 35 -7.03 -6.20 -9.31
C ARG A 35 -6.70 -6.64 -10.73
N LYS A 36 -5.41 -6.69 -11.05
CA LYS A 36 -4.92 -7.20 -12.34
C LYS A 36 -4.73 -8.72 -12.36
N ALA A 37 -4.53 -9.34 -11.19
CA ALA A 37 -4.28 -10.77 -11.05
C ALA A 37 -4.79 -11.27 -9.69
N LYS A 38 -4.88 -12.60 -9.51
CA LYS A 38 -5.17 -13.20 -8.20
C LYS A 38 -4.15 -12.69 -7.18
N SER A 39 -4.64 -12.08 -6.10
CA SER A 39 -3.81 -11.63 -5.00
C SER A 39 -3.79 -12.68 -3.90
N LYS A 40 -2.63 -12.88 -3.26
CA LYS A 40 -2.53 -13.70 -2.04
C LYS A 40 -3.36 -13.12 -0.90
N VAL A 41 -3.48 -11.78 -0.85
CA VAL A 41 -4.21 -11.02 0.17
C VAL A 41 -5.72 -11.08 -0.10
N TRP A 42 -6.12 -10.87 -1.36
CA TRP A 42 -7.54 -10.83 -1.78
C TRP A 42 -8.04 -12.15 -2.37
N LYS A 43 -7.62 -13.28 -1.79
CA LYS A 43 -7.88 -14.63 -2.33
C LYS A 43 -9.35 -15.03 -2.36
N ASN A 44 -10.17 -14.45 -1.48
CA ASN A 44 -11.59 -14.79 -1.33
C ASN A 44 -12.50 -14.06 -2.33
N ILE A 45 -11.99 -13.06 -3.05
CA ILE A 45 -12.79 -12.34 -4.03
C ILE A 45 -12.81 -13.17 -5.33
N PRO A 46 -13.99 -13.58 -5.84
CA PRO A 46 -14.11 -14.35 -7.08
C PRO A 46 -13.41 -13.66 -8.25
N ASN A 47 -12.92 -14.42 -9.23
CA ASN A 47 -12.19 -13.87 -10.38
C ASN A 47 -13.09 -13.44 -11.54
N ASP A 48 -14.39 -13.46 -11.33
CA ASP A 48 -15.41 -13.13 -12.31
C ASP A 48 -15.75 -11.63 -12.25
N GLU A 49 -16.31 -11.10 -13.35
CA GLU A 49 -16.61 -9.68 -13.49
C GLU A 49 -17.74 -9.24 -12.54
N HIS A 50 -17.34 -8.68 -11.40
CA HIS A 50 -18.25 -8.21 -10.36
C HIS A 50 -17.88 -6.81 -9.86
N TRP A 51 -18.88 -6.12 -9.35
CA TRP A 51 -18.71 -4.86 -8.65
C TRP A 51 -18.45 -5.11 -7.17
N LEU A 52 -17.42 -4.47 -6.63
CA LEU A 52 -17.15 -4.47 -5.20
C LEU A 52 -17.75 -3.22 -4.58
N THR A 53 -18.66 -3.41 -3.62
CA THR A 53 -19.24 -2.29 -2.86
C THR A 53 -18.57 -2.22 -1.50
N PHE A 54 -18.00 -1.06 -1.19
CA PHE A 54 -17.37 -0.75 0.09
C PHE A 54 -18.17 0.34 0.78
N ASN A 55 -18.52 0.12 2.04
CA ASN A 55 -18.97 1.18 2.93
C ASN A 55 -17.77 1.55 3.80
N LEU A 56 -17.33 2.79 3.72
CA LEU A 56 -16.08 3.26 4.32
C LEU A 56 -16.37 4.40 5.27
N GLU A 57 -15.63 4.41 6.36
CA GLU A 57 -15.57 5.51 7.32
C GLU A 57 -14.13 5.98 7.40
N MET A 58 -13.92 7.27 7.21
CA MET A 58 -12.59 7.85 7.31
C MET A 58 -12.35 8.38 8.70
N LEU A 59 -11.52 7.70 9.49
CA LEU A 59 -11.25 8.14 10.85
C LEU A 59 -10.32 9.36 10.89
N SER A 60 -9.26 9.35 10.09
CA SER A 60 -8.29 10.45 10.04
C SER A 60 -7.61 10.55 8.68
N VAL A 61 -7.23 11.77 8.32
CA VAL A 61 -6.45 12.08 7.11
C VAL A 61 -5.26 12.92 7.51
N GLU A 62 -4.10 12.49 7.05
CA GLU A 62 -2.85 13.19 7.32
C GLU A 62 -2.19 13.54 5.99
N PRO A 63 -1.76 14.81 5.79
CA PRO A 63 -1.07 15.19 4.57
C PRO A 63 0.30 14.51 4.50
N TYR A 64 0.75 14.30 3.27
CA TYR A 64 2.10 13.79 3.03
C TYR A 64 3.15 14.74 3.62
N SER A 65 4.16 14.17 4.29
CA SER A 65 5.38 14.89 4.65
C SER A 65 6.58 13.97 4.59
N HIS A 66 7.75 14.52 4.23
CA HIS A 66 9.00 13.75 4.20
C HIS A 66 9.34 13.15 5.58
N SER A 67 9.06 13.87 6.66
CA SER A 67 9.31 13.39 8.03
C SER A 67 8.42 12.20 8.40
N ARG A 68 7.14 12.20 8.00
CA ARG A 68 6.23 11.07 8.22
C ARG A 68 6.58 9.90 7.31
N GLN A 69 6.94 10.16 6.05
CA GLN A 69 7.43 9.12 5.14
C GLN A 69 8.67 8.44 5.69
N PHE A 70 9.60 9.21 6.25
CA PHE A 70 10.79 8.68 6.89
C PHE A 70 10.43 7.81 8.10
N LYS A 71 9.58 8.30 9.01
CA LYS A 71 9.08 7.50 10.16
C LYS A 71 8.37 6.22 9.73
N PHE A 72 7.65 6.26 8.60
CA PHE A 72 6.97 5.10 8.03
C PHE A 72 7.96 4.04 7.51
N LEU A 73 9.13 4.46 7.01
CA LEU A 73 10.20 3.57 6.55
C LEU A 73 11.13 3.11 7.69
N ASP A 74 11.34 3.95 8.71
CA ASP A 74 12.17 3.71 9.90
C ASP A 74 11.44 2.81 10.93
N VAL A 75 11.12 1.59 10.50
CA VAL A 75 10.37 0.61 11.30
C VAL A 75 11.14 0.12 12.54
N ASP A 76 12.44 0.39 12.64
CA ASP A 76 13.27 0.11 13.82
C ASP A 76 13.50 1.34 14.71
N GLY A 77 13.00 2.52 14.32
CA GLY A 77 13.00 3.73 15.14
C GLY A 77 14.40 4.26 15.45
N LYS A 78 15.39 3.99 14.59
CA LYS A 78 16.78 4.36 14.84
C LYS A 78 17.12 5.76 14.35
N GLY A 79 16.16 6.47 13.76
CA GLY A 79 16.39 7.79 13.17
C GLY A 79 17.24 7.73 11.90
N LYS A 80 17.43 6.54 11.31
CA LYS A 80 18.17 6.31 10.06
C LYS A 80 17.62 5.07 9.36
N LEU A 81 17.53 5.12 8.03
CA LEU A 81 17.14 3.96 7.24
C LEU A 81 18.32 2.99 7.17
N THR A 82 18.20 1.85 7.84
CA THR A 82 19.20 0.79 7.82
C THR A 82 18.79 -0.32 6.86
N GLU A 83 19.77 -1.10 6.37
CA GLU A 83 19.49 -2.25 5.49
C GLU A 83 18.51 -3.24 6.16
N ALA A 84 18.77 -3.57 7.42
CA ALA A 84 17.90 -4.43 8.21
C ALA A 84 16.49 -3.83 8.41
N GLY A 85 16.39 -2.52 8.64
CA GLY A 85 15.12 -1.81 8.77
C GLY A 85 14.30 -1.87 7.47
N LEU A 86 14.91 -1.59 6.32
CA LEU A 86 14.24 -1.63 5.03
C LEU A 86 13.84 -3.05 4.62
N LEU A 87 14.64 -4.07 4.93
CA LEU A 87 14.27 -5.48 4.72
C LEU A 87 13.04 -5.87 5.57
N LYS A 88 13.01 -5.44 6.83
CA LYS A 88 11.85 -5.66 7.72
C LYS A 88 10.61 -4.94 7.21
N TRP A 89 10.75 -3.69 6.77
CA TRP A 89 9.66 -2.92 6.16
C TRP A 89 9.14 -3.64 4.90
N LEU A 90 10.03 -4.13 4.04
CA LEU A 90 9.66 -4.86 2.83
C LEU A 90 8.85 -6.13 3.13
N ASP A 91 9.22 -6.85 4.19
CA ASP A 91 8.49 -8.03 4.63
C ASP A 91 7.07 -7.68 5.11
N GLN A 92 6.92 -6.62 5.90
CA GLN A 92 5.60 -6.09 6.31
C GLN A 92 4.76 -5.67 5.11
N MET A 93 5.38 -5.08 4.08
CA MET A 93 4.67 -4.64 2.88
C MET A 93 4.07 -5.79 2.05
N LYS A 94 4.54 -7.04 2.23
CA LYS A 94 3.93 -8.21 1.59
C LYS A 94 2.48 -8.41 1.99
N GLU A 95 2.08 -8.00 3.20
CA GLU A 95 0.68 -8.05 3.65
C GLU A 95 -0.23 -7.16 2.80
N TYR A 96 0.31 -6.09 2.24
CA TYR A 96 -0.40 -5.20 1.30
C TYR A 96 -0.25 -5.67 -0.16
N GLY A 97 0.30 -6.87 -0.39
CA GLY A 97 0.56 -7.41 -1.72
C GLY A 97 1.68 -6.68 -2.47
N LYS A 98 2.51 -5.92 -1.77
CA LYS A 98 3.66 -5.23 -2.35
C LYS A 98 4.87 -6.14 -2.34
N THR A 99 5.49 -6.19 -3.51
CA THR A 99 6.80 -6.80 -3.73
C THR A 99 7.56 -5.88 -4.66
N TRP A 100 8.86 -5.76 -4.46
CA TRP A 100 9.70 -5.04 -5.40
C TRP A 100 9.82 -5.85 -6.71
N LYS A 101 9.73 -5.15 -7.84
CA LYS A 101 10.04 -5.72 -9.15
C LYS A 101 11.50 -5.43 -9.43
N ASN A 102 12.36 -6.33 -8.99
CA ASN A 102 13.81 -6.12 -9.00
C ASN A 102 14.53 -6.83 -10.16
N GLU A 103 13.82 -7.26 -11.21
CA GLU A 103 14.43 -7.97 -12.35
C GLU A 103 15.38 -9.10 -11.89
N ASP A 104 14.91 -9.91 -10.93
CA ASP A 104 15.63 -11.02 -10.30
C ASP A 104 16.82 -10.65 -9.38
N ILE A 105 17.01 -9.36 -9.07
CA ILE A 105 17.94 -8.91 -8.03
C ILE A 105 17.35 -9.20 -6.64
N ASP A 106 18.13 -9.84 -5.78
CA ASP A 106 17.75 -10.12 -4.38
C ASP A 106 17.43 -8.82 -3.64
N ASN A 107 16.41 -8.85 -2.78
CA ASN A 107 15.98 -7.71 -1.98
C ASN A 107 17.11 -7.17 -1.10
N VAL A 108 18.00 -8.03 -0.58
CA VAL A 108 19.18 -7.62 0.20
C VAL A 108 20.09 -6.71 -0.63
N LEU A 109 20.36 -7.09 -1.87
CA LEU A 109 21.18 -6.30 -2.78
C LEU A 109 20.42 -5.05 -3.25
N ALA A 110 19.14 -5.17 -3.55
CA ALA A 110 18.30 -4.06 -3.98
C ALA A 110 18.23 -2.95 -2.93
N VAL A 111 18.10 -3.29 -1.64
CA VAL A 111 18.08 -2.31 -0.53
C VAL A 111 19.32 -1.42 -0.55
N LYS A 112 20.50 -1.97 -0.88
CA LYS A 112 21.76 -1.21 -0.91
C LYS A 112 21.78 -0.11 -1.97
N TYR A 113 20.98 -0.22 -3.04
CA TYR A 113 20.84 0.87 -4.02
C TYR A 113 20.01 2.05 -3.50
N TYR A 114 19.17 1.83 -2.48
CA TYR A 114 18.29 2.84 -1.91
C TYR A 114 18.86 3.53 -0.66
N ILE A 115 19.90 2.96 -0.05
CA ILE A 115 20.63 3.56 1.07
C ILE A 115 21.99 4.02 0.52
N LYS A 116 22.15 5.33 0.27
CA LYS A 116 23.44 5.97 0.03
C LYS A 116 23.84 6.81 1.23
#